data_AF-D9Q369-F1
#
_entry.id   AF-D9Q369-F1
#
_cell.length_a   1.000
_cell.length_b   1.000
_cell.length_c   1.000
_cell.angle_alpha   90.00
_cell.angle_beta   90.00
_cell.angle_gamma   90.00
#
_symmetry.space_group_name_H-M   'P 1'
#
loop_
_entity.id
_entity.type
_entity.pdbx_description
1 polymer ?
#
loop_
_entity_poly.entity_id
_entity_poly.type
_entity_poly.pdbx_seq_one_letter_code
_entity_poly.pdbx_strand_id
1 'polypeptide(L)'
;MEPIKARRLGRESTDGVYYFDFSSGYWVMMEESASPLIPKERYSLVYFDNTLCPVCRRYDLHWYPFVESNLERLRGFGLYVVLCDWFTQQCTSAKGAMTFIEYKVRASPTTMLMLSDGSKVIYTERYEGLLTERDLNNIVFTFPERAERAARGEKVERPLTEEEMIERLSKTLAQGGAGAKP
;
A
#
# COMPACT_ATOMS: atom_id res chain seq x y z
N MET A 1 -7.37 23.57 -16.89
CA MET A 1 -8.25 22.54 -16.30
C MET A 1 -7.78 22.38 -14.86
N GLU A 2 -8.67 22.42 -13.87
CA GLU A 2 -8.25 22.16 -12.48
C GLU A 2 -7.94 20.66 -12.31
N PRO A 3 -6.96 20.29 -11.47
CA PRO A 3 -6.64 18.89 -11.22
C PRO A 3 -7.77 18.20 -10.44
N ILE A 4 -8.10 16.97 -10.82
CA ILE A 4 -9.07 16.13 -10.10
C ILE A 4 -8.53 15.88 -8.69
N LYS A 5 -9.33 16.18 -7.67
CA LYS A 5 -8.96 16.00 -6.27
C LYS A 5 -10.12 15.57 -5.39
N ALA A 6 -9.83 14.78 -4.35
CA ALA A 6 -10.82 14.31 -3.39
C ALA A 6 -10.20 14.13 -1.99
N ARG A 7 -11.00 14.24 -0.93
CA ARG A 7 -10.51 13.95 0.44
C ARG A 7 -10.31 12.46 0.69
N ARG A 8 -11.17 11.64 0.09
CA ARG A 8 -11.10 10.17 0.09
C ARG A 8 -11.52 9.69 -1.29
N LEU A 9 -10.87 8.65 -1.78
CA LEU A 9 -11.16 8.00 -3.06
C LEU A 9 -12.06 6.79 -2.81
N GLY A 10 -12.88 6.44 -3.80
CA GLY A 10 -13.88 5.40 -3.66
C GLY A 10 -14.53 5.03 -4.99
N ARG A 11 -15.78 4.55 -4.96
CA ARG A 11 -16.48 4.03 -6.15
C ARG A 11 -16.71 5.05 -7.26
N GLU A 12 -16.94 6.30 -6.88
CA GLU A 12 -17.22 7.39 -7.82
C GLU A 12 -15.94 8.12 -8.26
N SER A 13 -14.77 7.68 -7.78
CA SER A 13 -13.49 8.28 -8.15
C SER A 13 -13.04 7.74 -9.50
N THR A 14 -12.53 8.62 -10.34
CA THR A 14 -11.95 8.26 -11.64
C THR A 14 -10.73 7.35 -11.44
N ASP A 15 -10.50 6.41 -12.34
CA ASP A 15 -9.28 5.61 -12.31
C ASP A 15 -8.06 6.52 -12.45
N GLY A 16 -6.97 6.17 -11.75
CA GLY A 16 -5.77 6.99 -11.78
C GLY A 16 -4.76 6.63 -10.71
N VAL A 17 -3.65 7.36 -10.75
CA VAL A 17 -2.71 7.42 -9.62
C VAL A 17 -2.87 8.77 -8.95
N TYR A 18 -3.07 8.74 -7.65
CA TYR A 18 -3.25 9.91 -6.82
C TYR A 18 -2.10 10.04 -5.85
N TYR A 19 -1.61 11.25 -5.64
CA TYR A 19 -0.68 11.58 -4.56
C TYR A 19 -1.42 12.39 -3.49
N PHE A 20 -1.05 12.23 -2.23
CA PHE A 20 -1.58 13.09 -1.17
C PHE A 20 -0.82 14.41 -1.14
N ASP A 21 -1.53 15.51 -1.32
CA ASP A 21 -0.98 16.85 -1.11
C ASP A 21 -1.17 17.26 0.36
N PHE A 22 -0.07 17.23 1.12
CA PHE A 22 -0.05 17.63 2.54
C PHE A 22 -0.44 19.09 2.77
N SER A 23 -0.32 19.97 1.77
CA SER A 23 -0.64 21.38 1.92
C SER A 23 -2.15 21.62 1.89
N SER A 24 -2.88 20.93 1.01
CA SER A 24 -4.33 21.04 0.91
C SER A 24 -5.09 19.99 1.72
N GLY A 25 -4.48 18.85 2.02
CA GLY A 25 -5.14 17.70 2.65
C GLY A 25 -6.03 16.89 1.69
N TYR A 26 -5.72 16.91 0.39
CA TYR A 26 -6.46 16.19 -0.65
C TYR A 26 -5.57 15.19 -1.38
N TRP A 27 -6.19 14.09 -1.82
CA TRP A 27 -5.63 13.25 -2.87
C TRP A 27 -5.82 13.95 -4.20
N VAL A 28 -4.72 14.17 -4.93
CA VAL A 28 -4.69 14.87 -6.21
C VAL A 28 -4.27 13.89 -7.28
N MET A 29 -5.04 13.80 -8.35
CA MET A 29 -4.73 12.92 -9.48
C MET A 29 -3.45 13.40 -10.17
N MET A 30 -2.53 12.47 -10.44
CA MET A 30 -1.34 12.70 -11.25
C MET A 30 -1.70 12.84 -12.73
N GLU A 31 -0.85 13.51 -13.49
CA GLU A 31 -1.01 13.58 -14.95
C GLU A 31 -1.00 12.19 -15.60
N GLU A 32 -1.96 11.98 -16.50
CA GLU A 32 -2.14 10.73 -17.21
C GLU A 32 -0.98 10.48 -18.17
N SER A 33 -0.44 9.25 -18.16
CA SER A 33 0.69 8.86 -19.01
C SER A 33 0.79 7.35 -19.11
N ALA A 34 1.32 6.85 -20.23
CA ALA A 34 1.61 5.42 -20.43
C ALA A 34 2.90 4.99 -19.70
N SER A 35 3.09 5.42 -18.45
CA SER A 35 4.25 5.12 -17.61
C SER A 35 3.80 4.80 -16.18
N PRO A 36 4.40 3.81 -15.50
CA PRO A 36 4.03 3.49 -14.12
C PRO A 36 4.37 4.63 -13.15
N LEU A 37 3.81 4.58 -11.94
CA LEU A 37 4.27 5.38 -10.82
C LEU A 37 5.71 4.99 -10.45
N ILE A 38 6.61 5.96 -10.48
CA ILE A 38 7.93 5.87 -9.84
C ILE A 38 7.97 6.97 -8.78
N PRO A 39 7.88 6.65 -7.48
CA PRO A 39 7.89 7.65 -6.43
C PRO A 39 9.22 8.41 -6.40
N LYS A 40 9.14 9.73 -6.26
CA LYS A 40 10.32 10.61 -6.15
C LYS A 40 10.84 10.67 -4.71
N GLU A 41 9.95 10.47 -3.76
CA GLU A 41 10.26 10.45 -2.33
C GLU A 41 11.07 9.21 -1.99
N ARG A 42 12.04 9.38 -1.09
CA ARG A 42 12.90 8.28 -0.64
C ARG A 42 12.06 7.12 -0.09
N TYR A 43 11.06 7.43 0.75
CA TYR A 43 10.13 6.44 1.28
C TYR A 43 8.75 6.72 0.72
N SER A 44 8.01 5.68 0.36
CA SER A 44 6.63 5.83 -0.10
C SER A 44 5.73 4.74 0.43
N LEU A 45 4.48 5.12 0.68
CA LEU A 45 3.38 4.24 1.06
C LEU A 45 2.33 4.29 -0.05
N VAL A 46 2.11 3.15 -0.70
CA VAL A 46 1.26 3.02 -1.88
C VAL A 46 0.12 2.05 -1.58
N TYR A 47 -1.12 2.51 -1.70
CA TYR A 47 -2.32 1.69 -1.62
C TYR A 47 -2.83 1.38 -3.03
N PHE A 48 -2.82 0.09 -3.40
CA PHE A 48 -3.46 -0.42 -4.60
C PHE A 48 -4.90 -0.82 -4.28
N ASP A 49 -5.83 -0.09 -4.89
CA ASP A 49 -7.25 -0.12 -4.63
C ASP A 49 -8.02 -0.44 -5.93
N ASN A 50 -9.10 -1.21 -5.79
CA ASN A 50 -10.00 -1.50 -6.88
C ASN A 50 -11.42 -1.08 -6.49
N THR A 51 -12.11 -0.28 -7.32
CA THR A 51 -13.39 0.28 -6.91
C THR A 51 -14.48 -0.76 -6.68
N LEU A 52 -14.42 -1.85 -7.47
CA LEU A 52 -15.36 -2.97 -7.42
C LEU A 52 -14.98 -4.02 -6.37
N CYS A 53 -13.86 -3.86 -5.66
CA CYS A 53 -13.38 -4.79 -4.63
C CYS A 53 -14.05 -4.53 -3.26
N PRO A 54 -14.91 -5.43 -2.75
CA PRO A 54 -15.59 -5.22 -1.47
C PRO A 54 -14.65 -5.19 -0.27
N VAL A 55 -13.55 -5.93 -0.33
CA VAL A 55 -12.52 -5.93 0.73
C VAL A 55 -11.79 -4.59 0.78
N CYS A 56 -11.54 -3.98 -0.37
CA CYS A 56 -10.90 -2.68 -0.48
C CYS A 56 -11.77 -1.59 0.15
N ARG A 57 -13.09 -1.61 -0.12
CA ARG A 57 -14.06 -0.73 0.55
C ARG A 57 -14.09 -0.86 2.07
N ARG A 58 -13.85 -2.06 2.61
CA ARG A 58 -13.67 -2.25 4.06
C ARG A 58 -12.34 -1.72 4.53
N TYR A 59 -11.28 -1.93 3.75
CA TYR A 59 -9.95 -1.44 4.07
C TYR A 59 -9.85 0.09 4.07
N ASP A 60 -10.64 0.79 3.26
CA ASP A 60 -10.78 2.25 3.29
C ASP A 60 -11.15 2.78 4.69
N LEU A 61 -11.87 1.99 5.50
CA LEU A 61 -12.22 2.31 6.89
C LEU A 61 -11.02 2.27 7.85
N HIS A 62 -9.90 1.68 7.45
CA HIS A 62 -8.65 1.67 8.21
C HIS A 62 -7.60 2.57 7.57
N TRP A 63 -7.48 2.53 6.24
CA TRP A 63 -6.50 3.29 5.48
C TRP A 63 -6.66 4.81 5.67
N TYR A 64 -7.85 5.36 5.41
CA TYR A 64 -8.04 6.82 5.50
C TYR A 64 -7.88 7.34 6.93
N PRO A 65 -8.50 6.72 7.96
CA PRO A 65 -8.25 7.14 9.35
C PRO A 65 -6.79 7.04 9.77
N PHE A 66 -6.07 6.01 9.33
CA PHE A 66 -4.63 5.88 9.59
C PHE A 66 -3.85 7.06 8.99
N VAL A 67 -4.06 7.38 7.72
CA VAL A 67 -3.38 8.51 7.05
C VAL A 67 -3.74 9.83 7.74
N GLU A 68 -5.03 10.10 7.92
CA GLU A 68 -5.54 11.35 8.51
C GLU A 68 -5.02 11.57 9.94
N SER A 69 -4.96 10.51 10.76
CA SER A 69 -4.49 10.61 12.16
C SER A 69 -2.98 10.69 12.29
N ASN A 70 -2.22 10.43 11.22
CA ASN A 70 -0.75 10.36 11.26
C ASN A 70 -0.06 11.31 10.27
N LEU A 71 -0.76 12.32 9.74
CA LEU A 71 -0.21 13.24 8.72
C LEU A 71 1.18 13.79 9.08
N GLU A 72 1.39 14.24 10.32
CA GLU A 72 2.68 14.79 10.76
C GLU A 72 3.81 13.73 10.72
N ARG A 73 3.51 12.50 11.15
CA ARG A 73 4.49 11.39 11.12
C ARG A 73 4.77 10.90 9.69
N LEU A 74 3.83 11.15 8.77
CA LEU A 74 3.92 10.75 7.36
C LEU A 74 4.53 11.82 6.46
N ARG A 75 4.83 13.04 6.93
CA ARG A 75 5.40 14.12 6.08
C ARG A 75 6.71 13.76 5.35
N GLY A 76 7.43 12.75 5.81
CA GLY A 76 8.64 12.21 5.16
C GLY A 76 8.38 11.12 4.11
N PHE A 77 7.12 10.75 3.86
CA PHE A 77 6.71 9.72 2.93
C PHE A 77 5.97 10.33 1.74
N GLY A 78 6.21 9.80 0.54
CA GLY A 78 5.29 9.92 -0.58
C GLY A 78 4.07 9.04 -0.34
N LEU A 79 2.88 9.61 -0.31
CA LEU A 79 1.64 8.86 -0.12
C LEU A 79 0.88 8.77 -1.44
N TYR A 80 0.55 7.55 -1.84
CA TYR A 80 -0.08 7.29 -3.12
C TYR A 80 -1.26 6.33 -3.01
N VAL A 81 -2.27 6.55 -3.85
CA VAL A 81 -3.32 5.57 -4.14
C VAL A 81 -3.31 5.28 -5.64
N VAL A 82 -3.22 4.01 -5.99
CA VAL A 82 -3.39 3.51 -7.36
C VAL A 82 -4.78 2.92 -7.43
N LEU A 83 -5.68 3.59 -8.15
CA LEU A 83 -7.09 3.26 -8.22
C LEU A 83 -7.47 2.84 -9.64
N CYS A 84 -8.07 1.67 -9.77
CA CYS A 84 -8.74 1.21 -10.99
C CYS A 84 -10.11 0.62 -10.60
N ASP A 85 -11.01 0.36 -11.53
CA ASP A 85 -12.23 -0.39 -11.22
C ASP A 85 -11.93 -1.85 -10.85
N TRP A 86 -11.11 -2.52 -11.67
CA TRP A 86 -10.70 -3.91 -11.48
C TRP A 86 -9.36 -4.24 -12.15
N PHE A 87 -8.26 -3.95 -11.46
CA PHE A 87 -6.87 -4.14 -11.91
C PHE A 87 -6.67 -3.60 -13.32
N THR A 88 -5.89 -4.28 -14.16
CA THR A 88 -5.66 -3.89 -15.56
C THR A 88 -6.81 -4.26 -16.50
N GLN A 89 -7.76 -5.09 -16.05
CA GLN A 89 -8.85 -5.59 -16.90
C GLN A 89 -9.94 -4.54 -17.09
N GLN A 90 -10.16 -3.72 -16.05
CA GLN A 90 -11.07 -2.59 -16.07
C GLN A 90 -10.36 -1.40 -15.41
N CYS A 91 -9.54 -0.70 -16.19
CA CYS A 91 -8.91 0.55 -15.78
C CYS A 91 -8.79 1.50 -16.96
N THR A 92 -9.43 2.66 -16.82
CA THR A 92 -9.43 3.73 -17.81
C THR A 92 -8.16 4.59 -17.75
N SER A 93 -7.41 4.54 -16.65
CA SER A 93 -6.09 5.17 -16.54
C SER A 93 -4.98 4.23 -17.01
N ALA A 94 -4.23 4.65 -18.03
CA ALA A 94 -3.04 3.96 -18.48
C ALA A 94 -1.94 3.98 -17.40
N LYS A 95 -1.78 5.09 -16.68
CA LYS A 95 -0.84 5.21 -15.56
C LYS A 95 -1.20 4.24 -14.44
N GLY A 96 -2.48 4.15 -14.08
CA GLY A 96 -2.99 3.19 -13.11
C GLY A 96 -2.70 1.75 -13.52
N ALA A 97 -3.10 1.37 -14.73
CA ALA A 97 -2.90 0.02 -15.26
C ALA A 97 -1.41 -0.36 -15.33
N MET A 98 -0.55 0.52 -15.86
CA MET A 98 0.90 0.30 -15.92
C MET A 98 1.52 0.15 -14.52
N THR A 99 1.00 0.86 -13.52
CA THR A 99 1.47 0.76 -12.15
C THR A 99 1.13 -0.60 -11.53
N PHE A 100 -0.09 -1.12 -11.75
CA PHE A 100 -0.43 -2.50 -11.35
C PHE A 100 0.48 -3.55 -12.01
N ILE A 101 0.82 -3.37 -13.29
CA ILE A 101 1.69 -4.28 -14.05
C ILE A 101 3.12 -4.24 -13.51
N GLU A 102 3.71 -3.04 -13.40
CA GLU A 102 5.10 -2.82 -12.97
C GLU A 102 5.35 -3.48 -11.61
N TYR A 103 4.46 -3.22 -10.65
CA TYR A 103 4.59 -3.76 -9.31
C TYR A 103 3.96 -5.14 -9.16
N LYS A 104 3.52 -5.80 -10.26
CA LYS A 104 2.97 -7.17 -10.27
C LYS A 104 1.90 -7.40 -9.20
N VAL A 105 1.02 -6.42 -9.00
CA VAL A 105 -0.06 -6.49 -8.01
C VAL A 105 -1.21 -7.28 -8.61
N ARG A 106 -1.54 -8.42 -7.99
CA ARG A 106 -2.56 -9.38 -8.45
C ARG A 106 -3.69 -9.60 -7.45
N ALA A 107 -3.59 -9.00 -6.27
CA ALA A 107 -4.58 -9.02 -5.20
C ALA A 107 -4.84 -7.58 -4.74
N SER A 108 -6.07 -7.31 -4.30
CA SER A 108 -6.46 -6.02 -3.74
C SER A 108 -7.37 -6.25 -2.52
N PRO A 109 -7.24 -5.45 -1.45
CA PRO A 109 -6.30 -4.35 -1.31
C PRO A 109 -4.86 -4.84 -1.21
N THR A 110 -3.91 -4.03 -1.69
CA THR A 110 -2.47 -4.26 -1.47
C THR A 110 -1.84 -2.97 -0.98
N THR A 111 -1.08 -3.07 0.11
CA THR A 111 -0.27 -1.95 0.62
C THR A 111 1.20 -2.26 0.33
N MET A 112 1.87 -1.33 -0.33
CA MET A 112 3.30 -1.42 -0.61
C MET A 112 4.06 -0.29 0.04
N LEU A 113 5.15 -0.64 0.72
CA LEU A 113 6.15 0.28 1.22
C LEU A 113 7.35 0.23 0.29
N MET A 114 7.83 1.39 -0.16
CA MET A 114 8.86 1.48 -1.19
C MET A 114 10.02 2.38 -0.76
N LEU A 115 11.24 1.95 -1.06
CA LEU A 115 12.45 2.77 -1.02
C LEU A 115 12.84 3.14 -2.44
N SER A 116 12.98 4.44 -2.71
CA SER A 116 13.41 4.98 -3.99
C SER A 116 14.77 5.68 -3.85
N ASP A 117 15.60 5.58 -4.88
CA ASP A 117 16.80 6.41 -5.04
C ASP A 117 16.52 7.73 -5.78
N GLY A 118 15.25 8.03 -6.04
CA GLY A 118 14.78 9.17 -6.81
C GLY A 118 14.63 8.91 -8.31
N SER A 119 15.19 7.81 -8.82
CA SER A 119 15.09 7.39 -10.23
C SER A 119 14.36 6.06 -10.41
N LYS A 120 14.45 5.18 -9.41
CA LYS A 120 13.82 3.86 -9.41
C LYS A 120 13.55 3.39 -7.98
N VAL A 121 12.63 2.44 -7.87
CA VAL A 121 12.40 1.70 -6.62
C VAL A 121 13.49 0.63 -6.45
N ILE A 122 14.19 0.67 -5.32
CA ILE A 122 15.32 -0.21 -4.99
C ILE A 122 14.99 -1.24 -3.92
N TYR A 123 13.91 -1.05 -3.15
CA TYR A 123 13.42 -2.03 -2.19
C TYR A 123 11.91 -1.87 -1.98
N THR A 124 11.21 -2.98 -1.76
CA THR A 124 9.77 -2.99 -1.51
C THR A 124 9.39 -4.02 -0.45
N GLU A 125 8.47 -3.65 0.44
CA GLU A 125 7.69 -4.60 1.25
C GLU A 125 6.24 -4.59 0.77
N ARG A 126 5.66 -5.78 0.58
CA ARG A 126 4.27 -5.95 0.12
C ARG A 126 3.42 -6.65 1.18
N TYR A 127 2.23 -6.12 1.36
CA TYR A 127 1.18 -6.64 2.21
C TYR A 127 -0.11 -6.76 1.41
N GLU A 128 -0.55 -7.99 1.16
CA GLU A 128 -1.80 -8.27 0.45
C GLU A 128 -2.91 -8.51 1.48
N GLY A 129 -4.11 -8.01 1.20
CA GLY A 129 -5.25 -8.12 2.10
C GLY A 129 -5.43 -6.92 3.03
N LEU A 130 -6.43 -7.04 3.91
CA LEU A 130 -6.84 -5.98 4.82
C LEU A 130 -5.80 -5.84 5.93
N LEU A 131 -5.33 -4.61 6.16
CA LEU A 131 -4.49 -4.29 7.31
C LEU A 131 -5.31 -3.49 8.33
N THR A 132 -5.14 -3.81 9.61
CA THR A 132 -5.71 -2.98 10.68
C THR A 132 -4.89 -1.71 10.85
N GLU A 133 -5.42 -0.72 11.57
CA GLU A 133 -4.64 0.46 11.94
C GLU A 133 -3.39 0.10 12.75
N ARG A 134 -3.43 -0.98 13.54
CA ARG A 134 -2.28 -1.47 14.29
C ARG A 134 -1.22 -2.05 13.36
N ASP A 135 -1.63 -2.86 12.38
CA ASP A 135 -0.73 -3.37 11.35
C ASP A 135 -0.05 -2.21 10.64
N LEU A 136 -0.83 -1.22 10.17
CA LEU A 136 -0.33 -0.04 9.48
C LEU A 136 0.68 0.75 10.33
N ASN A 137 0.34 1.02 11.60
CA ASN A 137 1.26 1.69 12.52
C ASN A 137 2.58 0.91 12.69
N ASN A 138 2.49 -0.41 12.82
CA ASN A 138 3.66 -1.25 12.99
C ASN A 138 4.53 -1.22 11.73
N ILE A 139 3.97 -1.54 10.56
CA ILE A 139 4.74 -1.75 9.34
C ILE A 139 5.32 -0.45 8.76
N VAL A 140 4.54 0.65 8.79
CA VAL A 140 4.89 1.90 8.09
C VAL A 140 6.01 2.63 8.82
N PHE A 141 5.88 2.83 10.13
CA PHE A 141 6.82 3.67 10.86
C PHE A 141 8.15 2.98 11.19
N THR A 142 8.21 1.67 11.05
CA THR A 142 9.45 0.90 11.19
C THR A 142 10.08 0.55 9.83
N PHE A 143 9.42 0.87 8.72
CA PHE A 143 9.90 0.58 7.36
C PHE A 143 11.22 1.29 7.02
N PRO A 144 11.46 2.58 7.31
CA PRO A 144 12.69 3.26 6.90
C PRO A 144 13.95 2.53 7.37
N GLU A 145 14.02 2.11 8.63
CA GLU A 145 15.16 1.38 9.17
C GLU A 145 15.39 0.06 8.40
N ARG A 146 14.32 -0.71 8.19
CA ARG A 146 14.37 -1.98 7.46
C ARG A 146 14.80 -1.79 6.01
N ALA A 147 14.24 -0.80 5.34
CA ALA A 147 14.55 -0.48 3.96
C ALA A 147 16.03 -0.11 3.78
N GLU A 148 16.58 0.70 4.67
CA GLU A 148 17.99 1.10 4.62
C GLU A 148 18.93 -0.08 4.90
N ARG A 149 18.56 -0.97 5.83
CA ARG A 149 19.31 -2.22 6.09
C ARG A 149 19.30 -3.13 4.86
N ALA A 150 18.14 -3.32 4.23
CA ALA A 150 18.00 -4.12 3.02
C ALA A 150 18.81 -3.52 1.85
N ALA A 151 18.82 -2.19 1.70
CA ALA A 151 19.61 -1.49 0.69
C ALA A 151 21.13 -1.68 0.86
N ARG A 152 21.60 -1.96 2.08
CA ARG A 152 23.01 -2.34 2.36
C ARG A 152 23.29 -3.83 2.16
N GLY A 153 22.30 -4.61 1.72
CA GLY A 153 22.42 -6.06 1.53
C GLY A 153 22.24 -6.87 2.82
N GLU A 154 21.76 -6.27 3.90
CA GLU A 154 21.44 -7.02 5.11
C GLU A 154 20.18 -7.87 4.90
N LYS A 155 20.13 -9.04 5.53
CA LYS A 155 18.90 -9.83 5.58
C LYS A 155 17.90 -9.12 6.49
N VAL A 156 16.73 -8.82 5.94
CA VAL A 156 15.63 -8.15 6.63
C VAL A 156 14.36 -8.96 6.44
N GLU A 157 13.61 -9.13 7.52
CA GLU A 157 12.28 -9.74 7.49
C GLU A 157 11.25 -8.66 7.77
N ARG A 158 10.18 -8.62 6.94
CA ARG A 158 9.07 -7.71 7.17
C ARG A 158 8.25 -8.17 8.38
N PRO A 159 7.66 -7.25 9.17
CA PRO A 159 6.74 -7.62 10.23
C PRO A 159 5.57 -8.44 9.69
N LEU A 160 5.07 -9.35 10.54
CA LEU A 160 3.84 -10.08 10.28
C LEU A 160 2.64 -9.20 10.57
N THR A 161 1.58 -9.39 9.80
CA THR A 161 0.27 -8.83 10.12
C THR A 161 -0.38 -9.62 11.26
N GLU A 162 -1.41 -9.05 11.90
CA GLU A 162 -2.21 -9.76 12.90
C GLU A 162 -2.79 -11.07 12.36
N GLU A 163 -3.28 -11.08 11.12
CA GLU A 163 -3.78 -12.28 10.45
C GLU A 163 -2.69 -13.35 10.27
N GLU A 164 -1.50 -12.96 9.79
CA GLU A 164 -0.37 -13.86 9.62
C GLU A 164 0.13 -14.43 10.96
N MET A 165 0.11 -13.62 12.02
CA MET A 165 0.45 -14.08 13.36
C MET A 165 -0.55 -15.12 13.87
N ILE A 166 -1.85 -14.87 13.71
CA ILE A 166 -2.91 -15.80 14.10
C ILE A 166 -2.81 -17.11 13.32
N GLU A 167 -2.57 -17.04 12.00
CA GLU A 167 -2.41 -18.23 11.16
C GLU A 167 -1.21 -19.07 11.60
N ARG A 168 -0.07 -18.43 11.88
CA ARG A 168 1.13 -19.11 12.38
C ARG A 168 0.88 -19.77 13.74
N LEU A 169 0.27 -19.05 14.69
CA LEU A 169 -0.08 -19.59 16.00
C LEU A 169 -1.01 -20.81 15.87
N SER A 170 -2.03 -20.72 15.02
CA SER A 170 -2.97 -21.80 14.76
C SER A 170 -2.27 -23.05 14.21
N LYS A 171 -1.35 -22.87 13.26
CA LYS A 171 -0.52 -23.97 12.71
C LYS A 171 0.37 -24.60 13.79
N THR A 172 1.02 -23.80 14.63
CA THR A 172 1.86 -24.30 15.71
C THR A 172 1.06 -25.10 16.73
N LEU A 173 -0.12 -24.61 17.13
CA LEU A 173 -1.01 -25.33 18.06
C LEU A 173 -1.51 -26.65 17.46
N ALA A 174 -1.88 -26.66 16.18
CA ALA A 174 -2.30 -27.88 15.48
C ALA A 174 -1.18 -28.93 15.39
N GLN A 175 0.08 -28.50 15.21
CA GLN A 175 1.24 -29.40 15.18
C GLN A 175 1.63 -29.90 16.57
N GLY A 176 1.51 -29.07 17.61
CA GLY A 176 1.75 -29.47 19.00
C GLY A 176 0.73 -30.45 19.57
N GLY A 177 -0.51 -30.44 19.05
CA GLY A 177 -1.57 -31.38 19.45
C GLY A 177 -1.44 -32.78 18.86
N ALA A 178 -0.64 -32.98 17.80
CA ALA A 178 -0.46 -34.28 17.16
C ALA A 178 0.56 -35.19 17.87
N GLY A 179 1.22 -34.71 18.93
CA GLY A 179 2.24 -35.44 19.70
C GLY A 179 1.74 -36.06 21.01
N ALA A 180 0.52 -35.77 21.46
CA ALA A 180 -0.06 -36.36 22.66
C ALA A 180 -0.78 -37.66 22.30
N LYS A 181 -0.05 -38.77 22.24
CA LYS A 181 -0.66 -40.11 22.40
C LYS A 181 -0.87 -40.38 23.90
N PRO A 182 -2.01 -40.97 24.30
CA PRO A 182 -2.21 -41.46 25.66
C PRO A 182 -1.22 -42.59 26.01
#